data_AF-A0A945RZ59-F1
#
_entry.id   AF-A0A945RZ59-F1
#
_cell.length_a   1.000
_cell.length_b   1.000
_cell.length_c   1.000
_cell.angle_alpha   90.00
_cell.angle_beta   90.00
_cell.angle_gamma   90.00
#
_symmetry.space_group_name_H-M   'P 1'
#
loop_
_entity.id
_entity.type
_entity.pdbx_description
1 polymer ?
#
loop_
_entity_poly.entity_id
_entity_poly.type
_entity_poly.pdbx_seq_one_letter_code
_entity_poly.pdbx_strand_id
1 'polypeptide(L)'
;MTRRARLSILTCAVVWGLSVLAAPTNLLKNGSFESVSKGQPRDWSLPEYWSGTLATDETVGAAHGGKRSVVLHTALKSGRHWGRMLQLQRTRNLLGPRFRYTMWARGKGTFLLGGIEYRSAEKFTPHYQYRWQETETVLTDAWQQVTYEFSIMDPEVIRLALVAEVRGEGSVAYLDDAEFATFVQPGISLLATPPHAMVPLGQQAEFQVRLSNNGTPVTKGMLTLLAAAADGLHSTSDVPLTADTTIHRHDVGTGGDGGIQRLTFIHPESGAVAQVSVDVVPPELFREFEARAEAVKLPTPARLLIIGDSLTDQQRGENYVDKLAFWLERKLGPNALTWRNAGVGGDYISRVWQRMQGEAKAYRANMYENLFEPKPSHVFFFLGHNDTKVSSTSGYTKQCVDPVTFEEQYRLAIQKVKEETGATVIVLSATSSVFEICKANADKRKEAGKAHNMFGKPEELERFNAIAQRVAADLGCEFLDVYEPTRTYPDKPSLFNARDGVHLSAAGNRFIALQILKHLGR
;
A
#
# COMPACT_ATOMS: atom_id res chain seq x y z
N MET A 1 16.55 -28.93 -47.86
CA MET A 1 16.42 -27.53 -47.44
C MET A 1 15.02 -27.32 -46.88
N THR A 2 14.86 -27.41 -45.56
CA THR A 2 13.57 -27.27 -44.88
C THR A 2 13.82 -26.53 -43.56
N ARG A 3 13.55 -25.21 -43.56
CA ARG A 3 13.57 -24.38 -42.35
C ARG A 3 12.35 -24.75 -41.50
N ARG A 4 12.57 -25.46 -40.40
CA ARG A 4 11.58 -25.58 -39.31
C ARG A 4 11.55 -24.26 -38.55
N ALA A 5 10.42 -23.56 -38.63
CA ALA A 5 10.10 -22.43 -37.77
C ALA A 5 10.08 -22.92 -36.31
N ARG A 6 10.93 -22.33 -35.46
CA ARG A 6 10.82 -22.48 -34.01
C ARG A 6 9.70 -21.55 -33.55
N LEU A 7 8.58 -22.16 -33.17
CA LEU A 7 7.49 -21.48 -32.49
C LEU A 7 7.96 -21.21 -31.05
N SER A 8 8.46 -20.01 -30.79
CA SER A 8 8.77 -19.55 -29.44
C SER A 8 7.47 -19.28 -28.70
N ILE A 9 6.99 -20.27 -27.96
CA ILE A 9 5.91 -20.10 -26.99
C ILE A 9 6.50 -19.28 -25.83
N LEU A 10 6.28 -17.96 -25.88
CA LEU A 10 6.61 -17.04 -24.79
C LEU A 10 5.51 -17.16 -23.74
N THR A 11 5.65 -18.11 -22.83
CA THR A 11 4.71 -18.32 -21.73
C THR A 11 4.88 -17.19 -20.72
N CYS A 12 3.81 -16.41 -20.53
CA CYS A 12 3.71 -15.37 -19.51
C CYS A 12 4.24 -15.89 -18.16
N ALA A 13 5.23 -15.19 -17.60
CA ALA A 13 5.39 -15.14 -16.16
C ALA A 13 4.08 -14.59 -15.61
N VAL A 14 3.20 -15.47 -15.13
CA VAL A 14 1.99 -15.05 -14.44
C VAL A 14 2.45 -14.56 -13.08
N VAL A 15 2.84 -13.29 -13.02
CA VAL A 15 2.86 -12.53 -11.78
C VAL A 15 1.41 -12.52 -11.32
N TRP A 16 1.06 -13.41 -10.39
CA TRP A 16 -0.19 -13.31 -9.61
C TRP A 16 -0.07 -12.12 -8.64
N GLY A 17 0.14 -10.93 -9.20
CA GLY A 17 -0.21 -9.64 -8.64
C GLY A 17 -1.49 -9.10 -9.26
N LEU A 18 -2.19 -9.91 -10.07
CA LEU A 18 -3.55 -9.65 -10.51
C LEU A 18 -4.44 -9.65 -9.27
N SER A 19 -4.66 -8.47 -8.72
CA SER A 19 -5.94 -8.15 -8.11
C SER A 19 -7.02 -8.59 -9.10
N VAL A 20 -7.63 -9.74 -8.83
CA VAL A 20 -9.00 -10.03 -9.23
C VAL A 20 -9.75 -8.74 -8.96
N LEU A 21 -10.40 -8.20 -9.99
CA LEU A 21 -11.20 -6.98 -9.93
C LEU A 21 -12.32 -7.18 -8.91
N ALA A 22 -11.98 -7.02 -7.62
CA ALA A 22 -12.92 -6.53 -6.64
C ALA A 22 -13.50 -5.26 -7.24
N ALA A 23 -14.83 -5.13 -7.19
CA ALA A 23 -15.49 -3.88 -7.55
C ALA A 23 -14.70 -2.71 -6.95
N PRO A 24 -14.44 -1.63 -7.71
CA PRO A 24 -13.62 -0.53 -7.22
C PRO A 24 -14.13 -0.10 -5.85
N THR A 25 -13.35 -0.37 -4.80
CA THR A 25 -13.75 -0.06 -3.44
C THR A 25 -13.88 1.46 -3.35
N ASN A 26 -15.09 1.94 -3.06
CA ASN A 26 -15.31 3.37 -2.87
C ASN A 26 -14.32 3.89 -1.82
N LEU A 27 -13.45 4.81 -2.23
CA LEU A 27 -12.40 5.40 -1.41
C LEU A 27 -12.98 6.45 -0.45
N LEU A 28 -14.23 6.88 -0.67
CA LEU A 28 -14.97 7.73 0.26
C LEU A 28 -15.42 6.94 1.48
N LYS A 29 -15.29 7.57 2.64
CA LYS A 29 -16.05 7.18 3.83
C LYS A 29 -17.45 7.74 3.72
N ASN A 30 -18.43 6.94 4.12
CA ASN A 30 -19.82 7.39 4.20
C ASN A 30 -20.31 8.06 2.90
N GLY A 31 -19.95 7.47 1.75
CA GLY A 31 -20.37 7.97 0.43
C GLY A 31 -21.88 7.91 0.22
N SER A 32 -22.55 6.93 0.82
CA SER A 32 -24.02 6.80 0.85
C SER A 32 -24.70 7.66 1.93
N PHE A 33 -23.95 8.46 2.68
CA PHE A 33 -24.45 9.37 3.73
C PHE A 33 -25.26 8.77 4.89
N GLU A 34 -25.34 7.45 5.02
CA GLU A 34 -26.15 6.77 6.02
C GLU A 34 -25.67 6.94 7.47
N SER A 35 -24.41 7.32 7.67
CA SER A 35 -23.83 7.53 8.98
C SER A 35 -23.86 9.00 9.37
N VAL A 36 -24.64 9.35 10.40
CA VAL A 36 -24.89 10.73 10.84
C VAL A 36 -24.28 10.99 12.22
N SER A 37 -23.83 12.22 12.47
CA SER A 37 -23.48 12.70 13.81
C SER A 37 -23.97 14.14 13.98
N LYS A 38 -24.75 14.39 15.03
CA LYS A 38 -25.32 15.72 15.34
C LYS A 38 -26.06 16.36 14.14
N GLY A 39 -26.84 15.56 13.40
CA GLY A 39 -27.63 16.00 12.24
C GLY A 39 -26.83 16.20 10.93
N GLN A 40 -25.51 15.95 10.94
CA GLN A 40 -24.66 16.09 9.76
C GLN A 40 -24.09 14.74 9.28
N PRO A 41 -23.84 14.58 7.97
CA PRO A 41 -23.18 13.40 7.43
C PRO A 41 -21.78 13.26 8.03
N ARG A 42 -21.47 12.11 8.64
CA ARG A 42 -20.13 11.84 9.17
C ARG A 42 -19.09 11.84 8.06
N ASP A 43 -17.87 12.25 8.40
CA ASP A 43 -16.69 12.33 7.53
C ASP A 43 -16.76 13.39 6.41
N TRP A 44 -17.91 14.05 6.23
CA TRP A 44 -18.08 15.20 5.35
C TRP A 44 -18.18 16.49 6.17
N SER A 45 -17.66 17.59 5.64
CA SER A 45 -17.65 18.85 6.37
C SER A 45 -17.87 20.07 5.49
N LEU A 46 -18.43 21.12 6.11
CA LEU A 46 -18.48 22.48 5.60
C LEU A 46 -17.63 23.33 6.55
N PRO A 47 -16.38 23.67 6.19
CA PRO A 47 -15.55 24.57 6.98
C PRO A 47 -16.20 25.94 7.18
N GLU A 48 -16.05 26.55 8.35
CA GLU A 48 -16.72 27.82 8.71
C GLU A 48 -16.41 28.99 7.75
N TYR A 49 -15.25 28.96 7.11
CA TYR A 49 -14.85 29.95 6.11
C TYR A 49 -15.52 29.74 4.73
N TRP A 50 -16.24 28.63 4.51
CA TRP A 50 -17.07 28.41 3.33
C TRP A 50 -18.50 28.92 3.50
N SER A 51 -19.25 28.96 2.40
CA SER A 51 -20.65 29.41 2.38
C SER A 51 -21.60 28.21 2.36
N GLY A 52 -22.85 28.48 2.74
CA GLY A 52 -23.95 27.51 2.71
C GLY A 52 -24.22 26.80 4.03
N THR A 53 -25.20 25.90 4.01
CA THR A 53 -25.52 25.00 5.12
C THR A 53 -25.55 23.56 4.65
N LEU A 54 -25.15 22.65 5.53
CA LEU A 54 -25.07 21.21 5.27
C LEU A 54 -25.91 20.49 6.32
N ALA A 55 -26.89 19.70 5.87
CA ALA A 55 -27.76 18.91 6.74
C ALA A 55 -28.06 17.54 6.11
N THR A 56 -28.50 16.60 6.93
CA THR A 56 -29.03 15.32 6.46
C THR A 56 -30.53 15.46 6.17
N ASP A 57 -31.03 14.89 5.09
CA ASP A 57 -32.46 14.73 4.80
C ASP A 57 -32.88 13.27 5.05
N GLU A 58 -33.81 13.10 5.98
CA GLU A 58 -34.38 11.81 6.39
C GLU A 58 -35.82 11.65 5.90
N THR A 59 -36.28 12.50 4.98
CA THR A 59 -37.63 12.40 4.39
C THR A 59 -37.76 11.07 3.66
N VAL A 60 -38.81 10.31 3.98
CA VAL A 60 -39.05 8.98 3.39
C VAL A 60 -39.17 9.10 1.87
N GLY A 61 -38.34 8.33 1.15
CA GLY A 61 -38.31 8.31 -0.31
C GLY A 61 -37.62 9.51 -0.96
N ALA A 62 -37.02 10.42 -0.19
CA ALA A 62 -36.31 11.57 -0.73
C ALA A 62 -34.88 11.24 -1.20
N ALA A 63 -34.30 10.16 -0.69
CA ALA A 63 -32.97 9.66 -1.06
C ALA A 63 -33.00 8.93 -2.42
N HIS A 64 -31.86 8.94 -3.12
CA HIS A 64 -31.67 8.14 -4.33
C HIS A 64 -31.46 6.67 -3.96
N GLY A 65 -30.59 6.43 -2.98
CA GLY A 65 -30.28 5.13 -2.41
C GLY A 65 -30.49 5.13 -0.90
N GLY A 66 -30.73 3.95 -0.32
CA GLY A 66 -30.81 3.82 1.14
C GLY A 66 -31.98 4.59 1.77
N LYS A 67 -31.70 5.26 2.89
CA LYS A 67 -32.68 5.96 3.75
C LYS A 67 -32.41 7.46 3.87
N ARG A 68 -31.21 7.92 3.53
CA ARG A 68 -30.77 9.30 3.79
C ARG A 68 -30.11 9.90 2.57
N SER A 69 -30.32 11.20 2.41
CA SER A 69 -29.53 12.04 1.51
C SER A 69 -28.98 13.24 2.28
N VAL A 70 -28.19 14.07 1.60
CA VAL A 70 -27.63 15.30 2.16
C VAL A 70 -28.20 16.51 1.43
N VAL A 71 -28.53 17.57 2.16
CA VAL A 71 -28.98 18.83 1.61
C VAL A 71 -27.91 19.89 1.80
N LEU A 72 -27.53 20.52 0.69
CA LEU A 72 -26.58 21.61 0.63
C LEU A 72 -27.30 22.86 0.12
N HIS A 73 -27.44 23.87 0.97
CA HIS A 73 -28.03 25.16 0.58
C HIS A 73 -26.97 26.19 0.26
N THR A 74 -27.26 27.10 -0.67
CA THR A 74 -26.44 28.28 -0.90
C THR A 74 -26.68 29.36 0.15
N ALA A 75 -25.64 30.13 0.47
CA ALA A 75 -25.75 31.41 1.18
C ALA A 75 -24.91 32.49 0.49
N LEU A 76 -25.24 33.77 0.73
CA LEU A 76 -24.48 34.90 0.21
C LEU A 76 -23.17 35.04 0.98
N LYS A 77 -22.04 34.91 0.28
CA LYS A 77 -20.71 35.14 0.86
C LYS A 77 -19.78 35.70 -0.20
N SER A 78 -19.14 36.83 0.14
CA SER A 78 -18.22 37.54 -0.76
C SER A 78 -18.84 37.85 -2.13
N GLY A 79 -20.09 38.34 -2.14
CA GLY A 79 -20.79 38.77 -3.36
C GLY A 79 -21.31 37.64 -4.26
N ARG A 80 -21.30 36.38 -3.81
CA ARG A 80 -21.79 35.23 -4.58
C ARG A 80 -22.67 34.32 -3.72
N HIS A 81 -23.69 33.71 -4.34
CA HIS A 81 -24.51 32.67 -3.72
C HIS A 81 -23.94 31.29 -4.03
N TRP A 82 -23.41 30.62 -3.01
CA TRP A 82 -22.84 29.27 -3.13
C TRP A 82 -22.94 28.50 -1.83
N GLY A 83 -22.88 27.17 -1.92
CA GLY A 83 -22.81 26.22 -0.82
C GLY A 83 -21.78 25.15 -1.14
N ARG A 84 -20.93 24.73 -0.20
CA ARG A 84 -19.87 23.76 -0.47
C ARG A 84 -19.63 22.80 0.68
N MET A 85 -19.33 21.55 0.34
CA MET A 85 -18.88 20.52 1.28
C MET A 85 -17.62 19.82 0.76
N LEU A 86 -16.85 19.21 1.67
CA LEU A 86 -15.68 18.42 1.34
C LEU A 86 -15.59 17.10 2.10
N GLN A 87 -14.81 16.17 1.55
CA GLN A 87 -14.23 15.05 2.28
C GLN A 87 -12.73 14.96 2.01
N LEU A 88 -11.92 15.02 3.08
CA LEU A 88 -10.47 14.84 2.98
C LEU A 88 -10.12 13.38 2.71
N GLN A 89 -9.40 13.14 1.62
CA GLN A 89 -8.95 11.81 1.23
C GLN A 89 -7.69 11.39 1.98
N ARG A 90 -7.63 10.11 2.34
CA ARG A 90 -6.46 9.49 3.00
C ARG A 90 -5.73 8.47 2.11
N THR A 91 -6.05 8.47 0.82
CA THR A 91 -5.43 7.59 -0.17
C THR A 91 -3.93 7.85 -0.22
N ARG A 92 -3.12 6.78 -0.14
CA ARG A 92 -1.65 6.88 -0.08
C ARG A 92 -0.99 7.10 -1.44
N ASN A 93 -1.70 6.79 -2.53
CA ASN A 93 -1.21 6.92 -3.91
C ASN A 93 -2.14 7.87 -4.69
N LEU A 94 -1.80 9.16 -4.65
CA LEU A 94 -2.54 10.20 -5.40
C LEU A 94 -1.97 10.42 -6.80
N LEU A 95 -0.66 10.26 -6.96
CA LEU A 95 0.07 10.64 -8.16
C LEU A 95 -0.05 9.56 -9.25
N GLY A 96 -0.60 9.92 -10.42
CA GLY A 96 -0.61 9.10 -11.63
C GLY A 96 -1.96 8.48 -12.00
N PRO A 97 -2.64 7.72 -11.12
CA PRO A 97 -3.94 7.13 -11.45
C PRO A 97 -4.94 8.17 -11.93
N ARG A 98 -5.78 7.76 -12.88
CA ARG A 98 -7.02 8.49 -13.16
C ARG A 98 -8.03 8.14 -12.09
N PHE A 99 -8.72 9.14 -11.57
CA PHE A 99 -9.80 8.98 -10.62
C PHE A 99 -11.12 9.33 -11.27
N ARG A 100 -12.17 8.64 -10.83
CA ARG A 100 -13.57 9.01 -11.10
C ARG A 100 -14.23 9.35 -9.78
N TYR A 101 -14.77 10.57 -9.73
CA TYR A 101 -15.61 11.05 -8.64
C TYR A 101 -17.03 11.23 -9.16
N THR A 102 -17.99 10.53 -8.60
CA THR A 102 -19.41 10.66 -8.93
C THR A 102 -20.24 11.03 -7.72
N MET A 103 -21.37 11.68 -7.96
CA MET A 103 -22.39 11.95 -6.95
C MET A 103 -23.74 12.06 -7.63
N TRP A 104 -24.77 11.44 -7.05
CA TRP A 104 -26.14 11.70 -7.46
C TRP A 104 -26.58 13.03 -6.89
N ALA A 105 -27.15 13.90 -7.73
CA ALA A 105 -27.60 15.22 -7.35
C ALA A 105 -28.97 15.55 -7.97
N ARG A 106 -29.81 16.28 -7.23
CA ARG A 106 -31.05 16.92 -7.71
C ARG A 106 -31.28 18.24 -6.98
N GLY A 107 -32.15 19.10 -7.49
CA GLY A 107 -32.55 20.35 -6.85
C GLY A 107 -32.57 21.53 -7.81
N LYS A 108 -32.12 22.69 -7.33
CA LYS A 108 -32.16 23.98 -8.05
C LYS A 108 -30.80 24.64 -8.04
N GLY A 109 -30.43 25.26 -9.17
CA GLY A 109 -29.18 25.98 -9.36
C GLY A 109 -28.21 25.21 -10.24
N THR A 110 -26.92 25.53 -10.14
CA THR A 110 -25.87 24.77 -10.82
C THR A 110 -24.98 24.05 -9.81
N PHE A 111 -24.50 22.87 -10.19
CA PHE A 111 -23.73 21.97 -9.33
C PHE A 111 -22.42 21.54 -9.99
N LEU A 112 -21.39 21.42 -9.17
CA LEU A 112 -20.03 21.09 -9.57
C LEU A 112 -19.40 20.11 -8.59
N LEU A 113 -18.72 19.11 -9.15
CA LEU A 113 -17.71 18.33 -8.45
C LEU A 113 -16.32 18.93 -8.70
N GLY A 114 -15.44 18.74 -7.72
CA GLY A 114 -14.05 19.19 -7.80
C GLY A 114 -13.17 18.55 -6.74
N GLY A 115 -11.95 19.07 -6.64
CA GLY A 115 -10.96 18.68 -5.65
C GLY A 115 -10.08 19.86 -5.22
N ILE A 116 -9.49 19.72 -4.05
CA ILE A 116 -8.45 20.61 -3.53
C ILE A 116 -7.18 19.80 -3.40
N GLU A 117 -6.19 20.18 -4.17
CA GLU A 117 -4.85 19.59 -4.12
C GLU A 117 -4.00 20.42 -3.17
N TYR A 118 -3.48 19.80 -2.12
CA TYR A 118 -2.62 20.44 -1.15
C TYR A 118 -1.16 20.04 -1.39
N ARG A 119 -0.29 21.04 -1.33
CA ARG A 119 1.18 20.92 -1.35
C ARG A 119 1.77 21.26 0.02
N SER A 120 3.10 21.18 0.15
CA SER A 120 3.79 21.64 1.36
C SER A 120 3.63 23.14 1.56
N ALA A 121 3.18 23.56 2.74
CA ALA A 121 3.05 24.97 3.10
C ALA A 121 4.40 25.67 3.31
N GLU A 122 5.48 24.90 3.52
CA GLU A 122 6.85 25.44 3.63
C GLU A 122 7.40 25.89 2.27
N LYS A 123 6.93 25.25 1.18
CA LYS A 123 7.46 25.48 -0.18
C LYS A 123 6.52 26.30 -1.07
N PHE A 124 5.21 26.28 -0.81
CA PHE A 124 4.21 26.90 -1.69
C PHE A 124 3.30 27.88 -0.96
N THR A 125 3.03 29.03 -1.58
CA THR A 125 2.03 30.00 -1.12
C THR A 125 1.24 30.53 -2.35
N PRO A 126 -0.06 30.22 -2.49
CA PRO A 126 -0.85 29.34 -1.64
C PRO A 126 -0.36 27.88 -1.72
N HIS A 127 -0.52 27.14 -0.63
CA HIS A 127 -0.13 25.72 -0.55
C HIS A 127 -1.24 24.77 -1.03
N TYR A 128 -2.22 25.29 -1.75
CA TYR A 128 -3.32 24.52 -2.30
C TYR A 128 -3.78 25.10 -3.62
N GLN A 129 -4.39 24.26 -4.46
CA GLN A 129 -5.06 24.68 -5.69
C GLN A 129 -6.40 23.93 -5.84
N TYR A 130 -7.37 24.61 -6.41
CA TYR A 130 -8.66 24.01 -6.76
C TYR A 130 -8.59 23.41 -8.15
N ARG A 131 -9.23 22.26 -8.33
CA ARG A 131 -9.57 21.71 -9.63
C ARG A 131 -11.07 21.46 -9.67
N TRP A 132 -11.74 21.96 -10.71
CA TRP A 132 -13.18 21.82 -10.89
C TRP A 132 -13.45 21.10 -12.20
N GLN A 133 -14.58 20.39 -12.26
CA GLN A 133 -15.13 19.99 -13.54
C GLN A 133 -15.36 21.24 -14.41
N GLU A 134 -15.12 21.13 -15.71
CA GLU A 134 -15.19 22.28 -16.62
C GLU A 134 -16.64 22.73 -16.87
N THR A 135 -17.57 21.78 -16.92
CA THR A 135 -18.99 22.04 -17.21
C THR A 135 -19.83 21.89 -15.95
N GLU A 136 -20.60 22.92 -15.61
CA GLU A 136 -21.57 22.87 -14.51
C GLU A 136 -22.78 22.00 -14.88
N THR A 137 -23.35 21.29 -13.91
CA THR A 137 -24.63 20.59 -14.07
C THR A 137 -25.77 21.48 -13.61
N VAL A 138 -26.71 21.80 -14.48
CA VAL A 138 -27.97 22.44 -14.08
C VAL A 138 -28.82 21.40 -13.37
N LEU A 139 -29.15 21.64 -12.11
CA LEU A 139 -29.94 20.71 -11.31
C LEU A 139 -31.43 20.77 -11.72
N THR A 140 -32.05 19.60 -11.65
CA THR A 140 -33.50 19.41 -11.83
C THR A 140 -34.08 18.66 -10.64
N ASP A 141 -35.41 18.51 -10.58
CA ASP A 141 -36.03 17.69 -9.52
C ASP A 141 -35.75 16.18 -9.65
N ALA A 142 -35.25 15.74 -10.82
CA ALA A 142 -34.84 14.36 -11.04
C ALA A 142 -33.40 14.13 -10.57
N TRP A 143 -33.14 12.93 -10.05
CA TRP A 143 -31.78 12.49 -9.73
C TRP A 143 -30.93 12.38 -10.99
N GLN A 144 -29.79 13.06 -10.98
CA GLN A 144 -28.81 13.08 -12.06
C GLN A 144 -27.46 12.64 -11.49
N GLN A 145 -26.81 11.66 -12.12
CA GLN A 145 -25.45 11.30 -11.75
C GLN A 145 -24.47 12.30 -12.36
N VAL A 146 -23.79 13.06 -11.50
CA VAL A 146 -22.74 13.99 -11.90
C VAL A 146 -21.41 13.26 -11.79
N THR A 147 -20.59 13.34 -12.83
CA THR A 147 -19.32 12.63 -12.94
C THR A 147 -18.18 13.59 -13.23
N TYR A 148 -17.09 13.42 -12.51
CA TYR A 148 -15.85 14.17 -12.72
C TYR A 148 -14.65 13.24 -12.71
N GLU A 149 -13.90 13.24 -13.80
CA GLU A 149 -12.70 12.42 -13.96
C GLU A 149 -11.46 13.29 -14.06
N PHE A 150 -10.40 12.92 -13.35
CA PHE A 150 -9.15 13.66 -13.34
C PHE A 150 -7.98 12.78 -12.91
N SER A 151 -6.76 13.21 -13.28
CA SER A 151 -5.51 12.64 -12.75
C SER A 151 -4.76 13.70 -11.97
N ILE A 152 -3.93 13.27 -11.02
CA ILE A 152 -2.97 14.15 -10.34
C ILE A 152 -1.61 13.82 -10.91
N MET A 153 -1.02 14.77 -11.65
CA MET A 153 0.29 14.59 -12.29
C MET A 153 1.39 15.44 -11.63
N ASP A 154 0.99 16.35 -10.75
CA ASP A 154 1.92 17.17 -10.00
C ASP A 154 2.45 16.41 -8.79
N PRO A 155 3.75 16.08 -8.75
CA PRO A 155 4.34 15.28 -7.68
C PRO A 155 4.41 16.02 -6.34
N GLU A 156 4.23 17.34 -6.33
CA GLU A 156 4.24 18.15 -5.10
C GLU A 156 2.91 18.05 -4.33
N VAL A 157 1.89 17.40 -4.91
CA VAL A 157 0.59 17.18 -4.27
C VAL A 157 0.69 16.07 -3.24
N ILE A 158 0.52 16.44 -1.97
CA ILE A 158 0.64 15.52 -0.83
C ILE A 158 -0.71 15.10 -0.23
N ARG A 159 -1.79 15.85 -0.50
CA ARG A 159 -3.15 15.54 -0.03
C ARG A 159 -4.20 16.01 -1.03
N LEU A 160 -5.34 15.34 -1.01
CA LEU A 160 -6.52 15.66 -1.81
C LEU A 160 -7.74 15.79 -0.89
N ALA A 161 -8.57 16.81 -1.09
CA ALA A 161 -9.95 16.82 -0.61
C ALA A 161 -10.89 16.80 -1.82
N LEU A 162 -11.93 15.98 -1.81
CA LEU A 162 -12.98 16.06 -2.81
C LEU A 162 -14.02 17.07 -2.38
N VAL A 163 -14.58 17.79 -3.34
CA VAL A 163 -15.46 18.93 -3.10
C VAL A 163 -16.70 18.84 -3.97
N ALA A 164 -17.85 19.17 -3.38
CA ALA A 164 -19.10 19.38 -4.08
C ALA A 164 -19.57 20.81 -3.81
N GLU A 165 -20.02 21.53 -4.84
CA GLU A 165 -20.49 22.91 -4.75
C GLU A 165 -21.79 23.12 -5.51
N VAL A 166 -22.74 23.79 -4.87
CA VAL A 166 -23.96 24.30 -5.49
C VAL A 166 -23.89 25.83 -5.58
N ARG A 167 -24.40 26.42 -6.66
CA ARG A 167 -24.37 27.86 -6.96
C ARG A 167 -25.74 28.36 -7.38
N GLY A 168 -25.96 29.66 -7.17
CA GLY A 168 -27.16 30.39 -7.57
C GLY A 168 -27.96 30.89 -6.37
N GLU A 169 -28.74 31.96 -6.58
CA GLU A 169 -29.56 32.53 -5.52
C GLU A 169 -30.69 31.57 -5.09
N GLY A 170 -30.82 31.34 -3.78
CA GLY A 170 -31.80 30.42 -3.22
C GLY A 170 -31.69 28.99 -3.78
N SER A 171 -30.49 28.57 -4.17
CA SER A 171 -30.23 27.26 -4.75
C SER A 171 -29.98 26.21 -3.68
N VAL A 172 -30.28 24.96 -4.03
CA VAL A 172 -30.24 23.81 -3.13
C VAL A 172 -29.90 22.56 -3.92
N ALA A 173 -28.97 21.76 -3.40
CA ALA A 173 -28.66 20.45 -3.94
C ALA A 173 -28.97 19.38 -2.89
N TYR A 174 -29.75 18.39 -3.29
CA TYR A 174 -29.89 17.11 -2.60
C TYR A 174 -28.87 16.16 -3.21
N LEU A 175 -28.06 15.52 -2.37
CA LEU A 175 -26.87 14.78 -2.73
C LEU A 175 -26.94 13.38 -2.15
N ASP A 176 -26.58 12.38 -2.96
CA ASP A 176 -26.59 10.98 -2.53
C ASP A 176 -25.54 10.15 -3.27
N ASP A 177 -25.25 8.95 -2.74
CA ASP A 177 -24.45 7.90 -3.36
C ASP A 177 -23.15 8.42 -4.03
N ALA A 178 -22.34 9.12 -3.23
CA ALA A 178 -21.05 9.62 -3.67
C ALA A 178 -20.04 8.48 -3.80
N GLU A 179 -19.32 8.43 -4.92
CA GLU A 179 -18.29 7.43 -5.17
C GLU A 179 -16.99 8.08 -5.63
N PHE A 180 -15.87 7.65 -5.06
CA PHE A 180 -14.54 8.01 -5.54
C PHE A 180 -13.71 6.75 -5.70
N ALA A 181 -13.18 6.52 -6.89
CA ALA A 181 -12.34 5.35 -7.16
C ALA A 181 -11.28 5.66 -8.21
N THR A 182 -10.22 4.86 -8.23
CA THR A 182 -9.33 4.80 -9.39
C THR A 182 -10.10 4.23 -10.57
N PHE A 183 -9.96 4.84 -11.74
CA PHE A 183 -10.57 4.43 -12.98
C PHE A 183 -9.48 4.08 -13.98
N VAL A 184 -9.56 2.87 -14.54
CA VAL A 184 -8.77 2.46 -15.70
C VAL A 184 -9.76 2.06 -16.79
N GLN A 185 -9.52 2.51 -18.01
CA GLN A 185 -10.35 2.15 -19.15
C GLN A 185 -10.43 0.61 -19.26
N PRO A 186 -11.64 0.04 -19.41
CA PRO A 186 -11.81 -1.40 -19.50
C PRO A 186 -10.95 -2.04 -20.60
N GLY A 187 -10.34 -3.18 -20.29
CA GLY A 187 -9.47 -3.90 -21.21
C GLY A 187 -8.03 -3.37 -21.27
N ILE A 188 -7.74 -2.19 -20.74
CA ILE A 188 -6.38 -1.65 -20.70
C ILE A 188 -5.63 -2.14 -19.46
N SER A 189 -4.40 -2.61 -19.65
CA SER A 189 -3.48 -2.96 -18.57
C SER A 189 -2.08 -2.42 -18.88
N LEU A 190 -1.40 -1.90 -17.85
CA LEU A 190 0.01 -1.49 -17.93
C LEU A 190 0.81 -2.31 -16.92
N LEU A 191 1.91 -2.91 -17.38
CA LEU A 191 2.81 -3.70 -16.55
C LEU A 191 4.24 -3.17 -16.71
N ALA A 192 4.99 -3.11 -15.62
CA ALA A 192 6.42 -2.87 -15.60
C ALA A 192 7.11 -3.94 -14.76
N THR A 193 8.15 -4.58 -15.30
CA THR A 193 8.89 -5.65 -14.62
C THR A 193 10.40 -5.45 -14.73
N PRO A 194 11.19 -5.76 -13.69
CA PRO A 194 10.72 -6.26 -12.38
C PRO A 194 10.04 -5.16 -11.55
N PRO A 195 9.16 -5.51 -10.59
CA PRO A 195 8.51 -4.52 -9.71
C PRO A 195 9.50 -3.83 -8.75
N HIS A 196 10.63 -4.49 -8.49
CA HIS A 196 11.73 -4.00 -7.68
C HIS A 196 13.05 -4.25 -8.40
N ALA A 197 13.96 -3.28 -8.39
CA ALA A 197 15.31 -3.44 -8.87
C ALA A 197 16.29 -2.86 -7.85
N MET A 198 17.28 -3.64 -7.42
CA MET A 198 18.42 -3.11 -6.66
C MET A 198 19.55 -2.82 -7.64
N VAL A 199 20.15 -1.63 -7.59
CA VAL A 199 21.12 -1.18 -8.61
C VAL A 199 22.27 -0.39 -7.95
N PRO A 200 23.54 -0.62 -8.35
CA PRO A 200 24.66 0.18 -7.87
C PRO A 200 24.57 1.65 -8.30
N LEU A 201 25.04 2.58 -7.47
CA LEU A 201 25.24 3.99 -7.85
C LEU A 201 26.01 4.12 -9.17
N GLY A 202 25.55 5.02 -10.05
CA GLY A 202 26.15 5.27 -11.36
C GLY A 202 25.82 4.24 -12.45
N GLN A 203 24.95 3.26 -12.20
CA GLN A 203 24.52 2.28 -13.20
C GLN A 203 23.09 2.56 -13.72
N GLN A 204 22.53 1.61 -14.46
CA GLN A 204 21.17 1.69 -15.01
C GLN A 204 20.30 0.56 -14.47
N ALA A 205 19.05 0.88 -14.13
CA ALA A 205 17.99 -0.11 -13.94
C ALA A 205 17.28 -0.34 -15.28
N GLU A 206 17.05 -1.60 -15.65
CA GLU A 206 16.30 -1.93 -16.87
C GLU A 206 14.91 -2.48 -16.50
N PHE A 207 13.88 -1.93 -17.16
CA PHE A 207 12.49 -2.33 -16.99
C PHE A 207 11.85 -2.67 -18.33
N GLN A 208 11.13 -3.79 -18.35
CA GLN A 208 10.23 -4.17 -19.42
C GLN A 208 8.86 -3.58 -19.13
N VAL A 209 8.39 -2.68 -20.01
CA VAL A 209 7.12 -1.97 -19.87
C VAL A 209 6.19 -2.40 -21.00
N ARG A 210 5.01 -2.93 -20.65
CA ARG A 210 4.01 -3.41 -21.62
C ARG A 210 2.65 -2.81 -21.32
N LEU A 211 2.15 -2.03 -22.26
CA LEU A 211 0.75 -1.63 -22.34
C LEU A 211 0.00 -2.66 -23.19
N SER A 212 -1.21 -3.04 -22.78
CA SER A 212 -2.06 -3.96 -23.56
C SER A 212 -3.51 -3.53 -23.52
N ASN A 213 -4.21 -3.76 -24.63
CA ASN A 213 -5.65 -3.57 -24.79
C ASN A 213 -6.29 -4.92 -25.13
N ASN A 214 -7.12 -5.44 -24.22
CA ASN A 214 -7.74 -6.76 -24.30
C ASN A 214 -6.69 -7.86 -24.60
N GLY A 215 -5.55 -7.80 -23.91
CA GLY A 215 -4.42 -8.72 -24.07
C GLY A 215 -3.51 -8.45 -25.27
N THR A 216 -3.92 -7.60 -26.22
CA THR A 216 -3.11 -7.24 -27.39
C THR A 216 -2.14 -6.11 -27.03
N PRO A 217 -0.83 -6.26 -27.29
CA PRO A 217 0.14 -5.19 -27.02
C PRO A 217 -0.19 -3.88 -27.76
N VAL A 218 0.02 -2.76 -27.09
CA VAL A 218 -0.03 -1.42 -27.69
C VAL A 218 1.39 -0.98 -27.98
N THR A 219 1.74 -0.84 -29.26
CA THR A 219 3.13 -0.66 -29.72
C THR A 219 3.44 0.76 -30.20
N LYS A 220 2.53 1.72 -30.02
CA LYS A 220 2.66 3.13 -30.42
C LYS A 220 1.98 4.01 -29.39
N GLY A 221 2.45 5.25 -29.27
CA GLY A 221 1.99 6.22 -28.27
C GLY A 221 3.06 6.55 -27.24
N MET A 222 2.68 7.31 -26.22
CA MET A 222 3.57 7.74 -25.16
C MET A 222 3.00 7.35 -23.80
N LEU A 223 3.89 6.94 -22.90
CA LEU A 223 3.63 6.89 -21.48
C LEU A 223 4.28 8.12 -20.83
N THR A 224 3.69 8.61 -19.75
CA THR A 224 4.35 9.55 -18.85
C THR A 224 5.08 8.77 -17.76
N LEU A 225 6.35 9.07 -17.56
CA LEU A 225 7.15 8.57 -16.44
C LEU A 225 7.31 9.68 -15.40
N LEU A 226 6.80 9.42 -14.20
CA LEU A 226 7.08 10.23 -13.01
C LEU A 226 8.11 9.50 -12.15
N ALA A 227 9.28 10.11 -11.99
CA ALA A 227 10.33 9.60 -11.12
C ALA A 227 10.42 10.44 -9.85
N ALA A 228 10.38 9.78 -8.70
CA ALA A 228 10.58 10.37 -7.38
C ALA A 228 11.88 9.82 -6.80
N ALA A 229 12.86 10.69 -6.56
CA ALA A 229 14.11 10.35 -5.91
C ALA A 229 13.96 10.28 -4.38
N ALA A 230 14.95 9.67 -3.72
CA ALA A 230 14.92 9.44 -2.28
C ALA A 230 14.95 10.74 -1.45
N ASP A 231 15.53 11.80 -2.00
CA ASP A 231 15.59 13.15 -1.43
C ASP A 231 14.30 13.96 -1.66
N GLY A 232 13.29 13.37 -2.33
CA GLY A 232 12.04 14.03 -2.66
C GLY A 232 12.11 14.89 -3.93
N LEU A 233 13.21 14.86 -4.69
CA LEU A 233 13.23 15.45 -6.02
C LEU A 233 12.35 14.63 -6.98
N HIS A 234 11.64 15.35 -7.84
CA HIS A 234 10.76 14.74 -8.81
C HIS A 234 11.13 15.16 -10.23
N SER A 235 10.98 14.24 -11.18
CA SER A 235 11.11 14.53 -12.61
C SER A 235 9.98 13.86 -13.40
N THR A 236 9.67 14.47 -14.55
CA THR A 236 8.67 13.97 -15.50
C THR A 236 9.34 13.82 -16.86
N SER A 237 9.09 12.71 -17.53
CA SER A 237 9.58 12.44 -18.88
C SER A 237 8.59 11.60 -19.67
N ASP A 238 8.75 11.56 -20.99
CA ASP A 238 7.96 10.71 -21.87
C ASP A 238 8.71 9.42 -22.21
N VAL A 239 7.98 8.30 -22.20
CA VAL A 239 8.49 6.99 -22.57
C VAL A 239 7.72 6.49 -23.80
N PRO A 240 8.37 6.41 -24.98
CA PRO A 240 7.70 5.97 -26.20
C PRO A 240 7.40 4.47 -26.16
N LEU A 241 6.21 4.10 -26.62
CA LEU A 241 5.87 2.72 -26.93
C LEU A 241 6.46 2.37 -28.29
N THR A 242 7.37 1.39 -28.33
CA THR A 242 8.18 1.09 -29.53
C THR A 242 8.06 -0.36 -30.01
N ALA A 243 7.54 -1.25 -29.18
CA ALA A 243 7.38 -2.67 -29.46
C ALA A 243 6.28 -3.28 -28.57
N ASP A 244 6.07 -4.59 -28.67
CA ASP A 244 5.15 -5.34 -27.78
C ASP A 244 5.51 -5.15 -26.30
N THR A 245 6.81 -4.99 -26.03
CA THR A 245 7.38 -4.63 -24.73
C THR A 245 8.43 -3.56 -24.97
N THR A 246 8.22 -2.37 -24.41
CA THR A 246 9.22 -1.30 -24.40
C THR A 246 10.27 -1.58 -23.33
N ILE A 247 11.55 -1.44 -23.68
CA ILE A 247 12.64 -1.46 -22.70
C ILE A 247 12.92 -0.04 -22.26
N HIS A 248 12.67 0.25 -20.98
CA HIS A 248 13.05 1.50 -20.35
C HIS A 248 14.33 1.30 -19.54
N ARG A 249 15.33 2.15 -19.76
CA ARG A 249 16.56 2.20 -18.97
C ARG A 249 16.56 3.46 -18.14
N HIS A 250 16.58 3.30 -16.83
CA HIS A 250 16.58 4.38 -15.86
C HIS A 250 17.99 4.58 -15.32
N ASP A 251 18.56 5.76 -15.58
CA ASP A 251 19.88 6.15 -15.08
C ASP A 251 19.83 6.45 -13.58
N VAL A 252 20.63 5.74 -12.79
CA VAL A 252 20.85 6.10 -11.39
C VAL A 252 22.13 6.95 -11.32
N GLY A 253 21.97 8.22 -10.96
CA GLY A 253 23.09 9.16 -10.89
C GLY A 253 24.23 8.71 -9.96
N THR A 254 25.37 9.38 -10.06
CA THR A 254 26.56 9.11 -9.25
C THR A 254 26.61 9.89 -7.92
N GLY A 255 25.67 10.80 -7.68
CA GLY A 255 25.63 11.66 -6.50
C GLY A 255 24.70 11.15 -5.39
N GLY A 256 25.06 11.44 -4.13
CA GLY A 256 24.28 11.12 -2.93
C GLY A 256 24.58 9.74 -2.32
N ASP A 257 23.94 9.42 -1.20
CA ASP A 257 24.14 8.17 -0.43
C ASP A 257 23.29 6.98 -0.96
N GLY A 258 22.71 7.11 -2.16
CA GLY A 258 21.73 6.17 -2.70
C GLY A 258 20.34 6.33 -2.06
N GLY A 259 19.53 5.26 -2.06
CA GLY A 259 18.17 5.25 -1.53
C GLY A 259 17.14 4.68 -2.49
N ILE A 260 15.86 4.67 -2.05
CA ILE A 260 14.77 4.19 -2.89
C ILE A 260 14.27 5.31 -3.80
N GLN A 261 14.31 5.07 -5.11
CA GLN A 261 13.60 5.88 -6.10
C GLN A 261 12.33 5.14 -6.53
N ARG A 262 11.26 5.88 -6.82
CA ARG A 262 9.99 5.32 -7.31
C ARG A 262 9.72 5.82 -8.71
N LEU A 263 9.48 4.90 -9.63
CA LEU A 263 9.14 5.19 -11.02
C LEU A 263 7.69 4.80 -11.25
N THR A 264 6.88 5.75 -11.74
CA THR A 264 5.47 5.53 -12.05
C THR A 264 5.24 5.77 -13.54
N PHE A 265 5.01 4.70 -14.28
CA PHE A 265 4.61 4.74 -15.68
C PHE A 265 3.10 4.92 -15.76
N ILE A 266 2.64 5.86 -16.57
CA ILE A 266 1.24 6.25 -16.67
C ILE A 266 0.86 6.29 -18.14
N HIS A 267 -0.23 5.62 -18.50
CA HIS A 267 -0.87 5.81 -19.80
C HIS A 267 -2.01 6.84 -19.65
N PRO A 268 -1.78 8.11 -20.00
CA PRO A 268 -2.64 9.23 -19.60
C PRO A 268 -4.09 9.11 -20.10
N GLU A 269 -4.28 8.58 -21.30
CA GLU A 269 -5.61 8.42 -21.90
C GLU A 269 -6.47 7.40 -21.15
N SER A 270 -5.88 6.26 -20.79
CA SER A 270 -6.60 5.15 -20.15
C SER A 270 -6.65 5.23 -18.62
N GLY A 271 -5.73 5.98 -18.00
CA GLY A 271 -5.52 5.96 -16.54
C GLY A 271 -4.75 4.75 -16.01
N ALA A 272 -4.28 3.83 -16.87
CA ALA A 272 -3.48 2.68 -16.45
C ALA A 272 -2.12 3.12 -15.90
N VAL A 273 -1.71 2.52 -14.78
CA VAL A 273 -0.46 2.83 -14.09
C VAL A 273 0.33 1.56 -13.80
N ALA A 274 1.65 1.65 -13.87
CA ALA A 274 2.56 0.66 -13.33
C ALA A 274 3.64 1.37 -12.51
N GLN A 275 3.88 0.88 -11.30
CA GLN A 275 4.87 1.42 -10.40
C GLN A 275 5.98 0.40 -10.15
N VAL A 276 7.22 0.87 -10.18
CA VAL A 276 8.40 0.07 -9.80
C VAL A 276 9.28 0.88 -8.84
N SER A 277 10.03 0.17 -8.00
CA SER A 277 10.99 0.78 -7.09
C SER A 277 12.42 0.43 -7.47
N VAL A 278 13.30 1.43 -7.48
CA VAL A 278 14.74 1.27 -7.71
C VAL A 278 15.45 1.51 -6.37
N ASP A 279 16.04 0.47 -5.80
CA ASP A 279 16.89 0.54 -4.62
C ASP A 279 18.34 0.81 -5.02
N VAL A 280 18.71 2.09 -5.00
CA VAL A 280 20.06 2.54 -5.32
C VAL A 280 20.98 2.32 -4.13
N VAL A 281 22.04 1.55 -4.34
CA VAL A 281 22.96 1.14 -3.27
C VAL A 281 24.43 1.32 -3.64
N PRO A 282 25.32 1.34 -2.64
CA PRO A 282 26.75 1.26 -2.90
C PRO A 282 27.14 -0.05 -3.62
N PRO A 283 28.13 -0.03 -4.53
CA PRO A 283 28.56 -1.21 -5.29
C PRO A 283 29.02 -2.41 -4.44
N GLU A 284 29.60 -2.18 -3.26
CA GLU A 284 29.98 -3.22 -2.33
C GLU A 284 28.78 -3.94 -1.72
N LEU A 285 27.72 -3.21 -1.38
CA LEU A 285 26.50 -3.81 -0.85
C LEU A 285 25.80 -4.63 -1.93
N PHE A 286 25.73 -4.12 -3.16
CA PHE A 286 25.21 -4.88 -4.30
C PHE A 286 25.95 -6.21 -4.49
N ARG A 287 27.30 -6.19 -4.48
CA ARG A 287 28.12 -7.40 -4.59
C ARG A 287 27.91 -8.37 -3.42
N GLU A 288 27.70 -7.87 -2.20
CA GLU A 288 27.40 -8.75 -1.07
C GLU A 288 26.07 -9.48 -1.31
N PHE A 289 25.02 -8.76 -1.69
CA PHE A 289 23.74 -9.39 -2.00
C PHE A 289 23.85 -10.40 -3.15
N GLU A 290 24.56 -10.06 -4.23
CA GLU A 290 24.79 -10.97 -5.35
C GLU A 290 25.46 -12.26 -4.88
N ALA A 291 26.55 -12.16 -4.11
CA ALA A 291 27.24 -13.32 -3.56
C ALA A 291 26.35 -14.17 -2.64
N ARG A 292 25.50 -13.55 -1.81
CA ARG A 292 24.56 -14.29 -0.95
C ARG A 292 23.44 -14.95 -1.74
N ALA A 293 22.91 -14.27 -2.75
CA ALA A 293 21.91 -14.82 -3.65
C ALA A 293 22.45 -16.04 -4.41
N GLU A 294 23.69 -15.97 -4.92
CA GLU A 294 24.35 -17.08 -5.60
C GLU A 294 24.58 -18.30 -4.68
N ALA A 295 24.75 -18.10 -3.37
CA ALA A 295 24.89 -19.20 -2.41
C ALA A 295 23.57 -19.91 -2.06
N VAL A 296 22.40 -19.29 -2.31
CA VAL A 296 21.09 -19.82 -1.91
C VAL A 296 20.83 -21.24 -2.45
N LYS A 297 20.25 -22.11 -1.62
CA LYS A 297 19.83 -23.45 -2.02
C LYS A 297 18.30 -23.54 -1.90
N LEU A 298 17.60 -23.45 -3.02
CA LEU A 298 16.14 -23.61 -3.08
C LEU A 298 15.76 -24.64 -4.14
N PRO A 299 14.70 -25.44 -3.92
CA PRO A 299 14.16 -26.29 -4.97
C PRO A 299 13.62 -25.42 -6.11
N THR A 300 13.65 -25.94 -7.34
CA THR A 300 13.08 -25.25 -8.52
C THR A 300 11.94 -26.10 -9.11
N PRO A 301 10.72 -25.57 -9.28
CA PRO A 301 10.31 -24.19 -8.99
C PRO A 301 10.24 -23.89 -7.48
N ALA A 302 10.77 -22.74 -7.08
CA ALA A 302 10.68 -22.23 -5.72
C ALA A 302 9.36 -21.46 -5.54
N ARG A 303 8.66 -21.70 -4.44
CA ARG A 303 7.38 -21.06 -4.14
C ARG A 303 7.39 -20.57 -2.70
N LEU A 304 7.57 -19.26 -2.53
CA LEU A 304 7.75 -18.65 -1.21
C LEU A 304 6.45 -18.01 -0.73
N LEU A 305 6.02 -18.35 0.47
CA LEU A 305 4.94 -17.66 1.16
C LEU A 305 5.52 -16.97 2.40
N ILE A 306 5.26 -15.68 2.54
CA ILE A 306 5.74 -14.90 3.69
C ILE A 306 4.53 -14.43 4.49
N ILE A 307 4.36 -14.96 5.69
CA ILE A 307 3.35 -14.58 6.68
C ILE A 307 4.03 -13.67 7.71
N GLY A 308 3.44 -12.51 7.97
CA GLY A 308 3.99 -11.58 8.94
C GLY A 308 3.06 -10.42 9.23
N ASP A 309 3.58 -9.40 9.92
CA ASP A 309 2.78 -8.26 10.36
C ASP A 309 3.03 -6.99 9.52
N SER A 310 2.96 -5.82 10.15
CA SER A 310 3.30 -4.54 9.55
C SER A 310 4.70 -4.46 8.95
N LEU A 311 5.71 -5.18 9.48
CA LEU A 311 7.05 -5.16 8.90
C LEU A 311 7.10 -5.87 7.54
N THR A 312 6.19 -6.82 7.33
CA THR A 312 6.02 -7.54 6.07
C THR A 312 5.03 -6.83 5.14
N ASP A 313 3.98 -6.18 5.67
CA ASP A 313 2.92 -5.55 4.86
C ASP A 313 3.25 -4.13 4.40
N GLN A 314 3.97 -3.35 5.20
CA GLN A 314 4.27 -1.96 4.83
C GLN A 314 5.34 -1.91 3.74
N GLN A 315 5.38 -0.80 3.00
CA GLN A 315 6.38 -0.57 1.94
C GLN A 315 6.40 -1.66 0.85
N ARG A 316 5.28 -2.33 0.57
CA ARG A 316 5.17 -3.26 -0.58
C ARG A 316 5.66 -2.59 -1.87
N GLY A 317 6.46 -3.32 -2.65
CA GLY A 317 7.22 -2.83 -3.81
C GLY A 317 8.68 -2.49 -3.48
N GLU A 318 9.01 -2.24 -2.21
CA GLU A 318 10.36 -1.87 -1.78
C GLU A 318 10.81 -2.52 -0.45
N ASN A 319 10.02 -3.40 0.14
CA ASN A 319 10.34 -4.02 1.43
C ASN A 319 11.26 -5.24 1.27
N TYR A 320 11.60 -5.89 2.38
CA TYR A 320 12.54 -7.01 2.38
C TYR A 320 12.06 -8.21 1.54
N VAL A 321 10.74 -8.38 1.36
CA VAL A 321 10.18 -9.45 0.52
C VAL A 321 10.44 -9.13 -0.95
N ASP A 322 10.23 -7.88 -1.36
CA ASP A 322 10.48 -7.43 -2.74
C ASP A 322 11.99 -7.53 -3.09
N LYS A 323 12.85 -7.19 -2.13
CA LYS A 323 14.32 -7.35 -2.25
C LYS A 323 14.73 -8.81 -2.38
N LEU A 324 14.16 -9.68 -1.54
CA LEU A 324 14.42 -11.12 -1.60
C LEU A 324 13.99 -11.68 -2.96
N ALA A 325 12.79 -11.32 -3.42
CA ALA A 325 12.25 -11.75 -4.71
C ALA A 325 13.17 -11.33 -5.87
N PHE A 326 13.60 -10.06 -5.92
CA PHE A 326 14.52 -9.58 -6.96
C PHE A 326 15.79 -10.43 -7.08
N TRP A 327 16.45 -10.71 -5.96
CA TRP A 327 17.69 -11.49 -5.96
C TRP A 327 17.48 -12.97 -6.30
N LEU A 328 16.39 -13.57 -5.82
CA LEU A 328 16.07 -14.96 -6.11
C LEU A 328 15.59 -15.17 -7.55
N GLU A 329 14.82 -14.24 -8.12
CA GLU A 329 14.45 -14.29 -9.54
C GLU A 329 15.68 -14.18 -10.45
N ARG A 330 16.62 -13.28 -10.12
CA ARG A 330 17.88 -13.16 -10.85
C ARG A 330 18.71 -14.45 -10.81
N LYS A 331 18.74 -15.14 -9.66
CA LYS A 331 19.47 -16.39 -9.46
C LYS A 331 18.80 -17.59 -10.15
N LEU A 332 17.49 -17.77 -9.95
CA LEU A 332 16.76 -18.96 -10.40
C LEU A 332 16.30 -18.86 -11.86
N GLY A 333 16.21 -17.64 -12.38
CA GLY A 333 15.72 -17.35 -13.72
C GLY A 333 14.20 -17.12 -13.78
N PRO A 334 13.71 -16.69 -14.96
CA PRO A 334 12.29 -16.38 -15.15
C PRO A 334 11.44 -17.64 -14.95
N ASN A 335 10.25 -17.49 -14.36
CA ASN A 335 9.28 -18.56 -14.08
C ASN A 335 9.72 -19.63 -13.06
N ALA A 336 10.95 -19.54 -12.53
CA ALA A 336 11.47 -20.48 -11.54
C ALA A 336 11.13 -20.10 -10.09
N LEU A 337 10.68 -18.86 -9.85
CA LEU A 337 10.22 -18.37 -8.56
C LEU A 337 8.76 -17.90 -8.65
N THR A 338 7.95 -18.30 -7.67
CA THR A 338 6.72 -17.57 -7.32
C THR A 338 6.82 -17.14 -5.86
N TRP A 339 6.35 -15.95 -5.53
CA TRP A 339 6.37 -15.47 -4.15
C TRP A 339 5.06 -14.78 -3.80
N ARG A 340 4.67 -14.87 -2.53
CA ARG A 340 3.48 -14.23 -1.99
C ARG A 340 3.81 -13.55 -0.66
N ASN A 341 3.64 -12.23 -0.64
CA ASN A 341 3.64 -11.45 0.60
C ASN A 341 2.23 -11.45 1.21
N ALA A 342 2.02 -12.31 2.21
CA ALA A 342 0.77 -12.43 2.98
C ALA A 342 0.81 -11.65 4.31
N GLY A 343 1.74 -10.71 4.48
CA GLY A 343 1.79 -9.87 5.67
C GLY A 343 0.58 -8.95 5.79
N VAL A 344 0.05 -8.76 7.01
CA VAL A 344 -1.03 -7.80 7.27
C VAL A 344 -0.68 -6.87 8.43
N GLY A 345 -0.75 -5.56 8.18
CA GLY A 345 -0.42 -4.53 9.15
C GLY A 345 -1.20 -4.66 10.47
N GLY A 346 -0.46 -4.72 11.58
CA GLY A 346 -1.02 -4.82 12.93
C GLY A 346 -1.46 -6.23 13.33
N ASP A 347 -1.07 -7.25 12.57
CA ASP A 347 -1.24 -8.64 12.96
C ASP A 347 -0.45 -9.02 14.19
N TYR A 348 -1.03 -9.95 14.94
CA TYR A 348 -0.44 -10.78 15.96
C TYR A 348 -0.94 -12.22 15.68
N ILE A 349 -0.37 -13.23 16.32
CA ILE A 349 -0.60 -14.63 15.95
C ILE A 349 -2.09 -15.02 15.93
N SER A 350 -2.91 -14.50 16.84
CA SER A 350 -4.34 -14.84 16.84
C SER A 350 -5.08 -14.34 15.60
N ARG A 351 -4.72 -13.17 15.04
CA ARG A 351 -5.34 -12.70 13.78
C ARG A 351 -4.91 -13.53 12.59
N VAL A 352 -3.65 -13.93 12.57
CA VAL A 352 -3.11 -14.87 11.58
C VAL A 352 -3.88 -16.18 11.64
N TRP A 353 -4.03 -16.75 12.83
CA TRP A 353 -4.75 -18.00 13.03
C TRP A 353 -6.23 -17.91 12.63
N GLN A 354 -6.95 -16.88 13.08
CA GLN A 354 -8.34 -16.61 12.66
C GLN A 354 -8.51 -16.59 11.14
N ARG A 355 -7.58 -15.94 10.42
CA ARG A 355 -7.62 -15.92 8.95
C ARG A 355 -7.32 -17.27 8.34
N MET A 356 -6.35 -18.02 8.88
CA MET A 356 -6.06 -19.39 8.41
C MET A 356 -7.27 -20.32 8.60
N GLN A 357 -8.08 -20.10 9.64
CA GLN A 357 -9.32 -20.85 9.88
C GLN A 357 -10.47 -20.46 8.93
N GLY A 358 -10.30 -19.41 8.11
CA GLY A 358 -11.36 -18.94 7.21
C GLY A 358 -12.50 -18.22 7.93
N GLU A 359 -12.26 -17.64 9.12
CA GLU A 359 -13.29 -16.93 9.85
C GLU A 359 -13.83 -15.74 9.04
N ALA A 360 -15.15 -15.70 8.79
CA ALA A 360 -15.78 -14.69 7.94
C ALA A 360 -15.58 -13.24 8.41
N LYS A 361 -15.37 -13.03 9.72
CA LYS A 361 -15.13 -11.71 10.32
C LYS A 361 -13.66 -11.42 10.58
N ALA A 362 -12.75 -12.28 10.09
CA ALA A 362 -11.33 -12.06 10.28
C ALA A 362 -10.88 -10.75 9.63
N TYR A 363 -10.06 -10.00 10.35
CA TYR A 363 -9.53 -8.73 9.88
C TYR A 363 -8.74 -8.93 8.57
N ARG A 364 -9.21 -8.31 7.47
CA ARG A 364 -8.65 -8.47 6.11
C ARG A 364 -8.58 -9.93 5.65
N ALA A 365 -9.67 -10.69 5.85
CA ALA A 365 -9.78 -12.10 5.45
C ALA A 365 -9.34 -12.37 4.00
N ASN A 366 -9.65 -11.44 3.08
CA ASN A 366 -9.30 -11.52 1.66
C ASN A 366 -7.79 -11.71 1.39
N MET A 367 -6.91 -11.28 2.32
CA MET A 367 -5.46 -11.44 2.17
C MET A 367 -5.02 -12.92 2.21
N TYR A 368 -5.84 -13.81 2.78
CA TYR A 368 -5.58 -15.24 2.95
C TYR A 368 -6.43 -16.10 2.00
N GLU A 369 -7.18 -15.48 1.08
CA GLU A 369 -7.86 -16.22 0.01
C GLU A 369 -6.84 -17.03 -0.79
N ASN A 370 -7.13 -18.33 -0.95
CA ASN A 370 -6.25 -19.30 -1.60
C ASN A 370 -4.79 -19.20 -1.10
N LEU A 371 -4.59 -19.03 0.22
CA LEU A 371 -3.28 -18.73 0.83
C LEU A 371 -2.15 -19.65 0.33
N PHE A 372 -2.49 -20.93 0.19
CA PHE A 372 -1.56 -21.98 -0.20
C PHE A 372 -1.57 -22.28 -1.70
N GLU A 373 -2.14 -21.42 -2.54
CA GLU A 373 -2.07 -21.57 -3.99
C GLU A 373 -1.22 -20.47 -4.64
N PRO A 374 -0.22 -20.83 -5.47
CA PRO A 374 0.27 -22.20 -5.70
C PRO A 374 0.91 -22.80 -4.44
N LYS A 375 0.80 -24.13 -4.28
CA LYS A 375 1.37 -24.87 -3.13
C LYS A 375 2.80 -24.45 -2.80
N PRO A 376 3.09 -23.82 -1.65
CA PRO A 376 4.40 -23.25 -1.35
C PRO A 376 5.43 -24.35 -1.09
N SER A 377 6.68 -24.10 -1.48
CA SER A 377 7.82 -24.93 -1.11
C SER A 377 8.42 -24.47 0.21
N HIS A 378 8.36 -23.16 0.51
CA HIS A 378 8.90 -22.57 1.73
C HIS A 378 7.90 -21.56 2.29
N VAL A 379 7.71 -21.57 3.62
CA VAL A 379 6.85 -20.62 4.33
C VAL A 379 7.64 -19.94 5.44
N PHE A 380 7.67 -18.61 5.41
CA PHE A 380 8.32 -17.79 6.42
C PHE A 380 7.27 -17.24 7.38
N PHE A 381 7.51 -17.35 8.68
CA PHE A 381 6.76 -16.65 9.71
C PHE A 381 7.62 -15.55 10.33
N PHE A 382 7.18 -14.30 10.23
CA PHE A 382 7.87 -13.14 10.84
C PHE A 382 6.87 -12.31 11.66
N LEU A 383 6.74 -12.67 12.94
CA LEU A 383 5.76 -12.15 13.90
C LEU A 383 6.43 -11.94 15.27
N GLY A 384 5.72 -11.31 16.20
CA GLY A 384 6.17 -11.11 17.59
C GLY A 384 6.16 -9.64 18.04
N HIS A 385 6.31 -8.68 17.14
CA HIS A 385 6.33 -7.25 17.50
C HIS A 385 5.00 -6.77 18.06
N ASN A 386 3.90 -7.16 17.42
CA ASN A 386 2.56 -6.79 17.85
C ASN A 386 2.04 -7.67 18.99
N ASP A 387 2.49 -8.91 19.09
CA ASP A 387 2.16 -9.85 20.15
C ASP A 387 2.67 -9.34 21.51
N THR A 388 3.90 -8.82 21.51
CA THR A 388 4.64 -8.38 22.70
C THR A 388 4.31 -6.98 23.21
N LYS A 389 3.60 -6.15 22.43
CA LYS A 389 3.27 -4.78 22.87
C LYS A 389 2.43 -4.81 24.14
N VAL A 390 2.74 -3.89 25.06
CA VAL A 390 2.10 -3.83 26.38
C VAL A 390 1.20 -2.61 26.51
N SER A 391 0.03 -2.77 27.11
CA SER A 391 -1.00 -1.72 27.16
C SER A 391 -0.84 -0.77 28.34
N SER A 392 -1.01 0.53 28.11
CA SER A 392 -1.04 1.55 29.16
C SER A 392 -2.16 1.33 30.19
N THR A 393 -3.27 0.69 29.77
CA THR A 393 -4.41 0.38 30.64
C THR A 393 -4.11 -0.67 31.71
N SER A 394 -3.02 -1.43 31.52
CA SER A 394 -2.54 -2.45 32.45
C SER A 394 -1.32 -1.99 33.26
N GLY A 395 -0.90 -0.72 33.12
CA GLY A 395 0.40 -0.30 33.62
C GLY A 395 1.56 -0.99 32.90
N TYR A 396 1.38 -1.37 31.63
CA TYR A 396 2.35 -2.06 30.78
C TYR A 396 2.74 -3.47 31.25
N THR A 397 1.80 -4.18 31.87
CA THR A 397 1.98 -5.57 32.35
C THR A 397 1.28 -6.61 31.48
N LYS A 398 0.28 -6.21 30.68
CA LYS A 398 -0.48 -7.10 29.81
C LYS A 398 -0.04 -6.94 28.35
N GLN A 399 0.43 -8.03 27.75
CA GLN A 399 0.77 -8.17 26.34
C GLN A 399 -0.50 -8.19 25.46
N CYS A 400 -0.33 -8.00 24.14
CA CYS A 400 -1.45 -8.09 23.20
C CYS A 400 -1.99 -9.52 23.08
N VAL A 401 -1.09 -10.50 23.13
CA VAL A 401 -1.40 -11.93 23.21
C VAL A 401 -0.67 -12.45 24.43
N ASP A 402 -1.36 -13.18 25.31
CA ASP A 402 -0.67 -13.80 26.42
C ASP A 402 0.29 -14.91 25.89
N PRO A 403 1.43 -15.15 26.57
CA PRO A 403 2.45 -16.07 26.08
C PRO A 403 1.97 -17.51 25.85
N VAL A 404 0.98 -17.99 26.59
CA VAL A 404 0.45 -19.35 26.45
C VAL A 404 -0.39 -19.45 25.19
N THR A 405 -1.32 -18.50 24.99
CA THR A 405 -2.09 -18.40 23.75
C THR A 405 -1.17 -18.18 22.54
N PHE A 406 -0.10 -17.40 22.70
CA PHE A 406 0.89 -17.21 21.64
C PHE A 406 1.51 -18.54 21.24
N GLU A 407 2.05 -19.31 22.20
CA GLU A 407 2.64 -20.62 21.93
C GLU A 407 1.66 -21.59 21.25
N GLU A 408 0.44 -21.70 21.79
CA GLU A 408 -0.59 -22.61 21.27
C GLU A 408 -0.94 -22.26 19.81
N GLN A 409 -1.26 -21.00 19.54
CA GLN A 409 -1.69 -20.58 18.21
C GLN A 409 -0.54 -20.57 17.21
N TYR A 410 0.69 -20.30 17.64
CA TYR A 410 1.87 -20.42 16.78
C TYR A 410 2.08 -21.87 16.34
N ARG A 411 1.92 -22.83 17.26
CA ARG A 411 1.97 -24.27 16.93
C ARG A 411 0.90 -24.66 15.93
N LEU A 412 -0.35 -24.27 16.19
CA LEU A 412 -1.48 -24.57 15.31
C LEU A 412 -1.29 -24.00 13.90
N ALA A 413 -0.83 -22.75 13.79
CA ALA A 413 -0.57 -22.12 12.50
C ALA A 413 0.53 -22.84 11.71
N ILE A 414 1.64 -23.21 12.36
CA ILE A 414 2.74 -23.96 11.71
C ILE A 414 2.28 -25.37 11.31
N GLN A 415 1.59 -26.08 12.20
CA GLN A 415 1.08 -27.43 11.92
C GLN A 415 0.16 -27.43 10.70
N LYS A 416 -0.80 -26.51 10.64
CA LYS A 416 -1.68 -26.36 9.48
C LYS A 416 -0.91 -26.13 8.19
N VAL A 417 0.10 -25.25 8.21
CA VAL A 417 0.97 -25.04 7.04
C VAL A 417 1.66 -26.34 6.65
N LYS A 418 2.27 -27.07 7.59
CA LYS A 418 2.98 -28.32 7.30
C LYS A 418 2.04 -29.40 6.76
N GLU A 419 0.86 -29.55 7.34
CA GLU A 419 -0.14 -30.54 6.95
C GLU A 419 -0.68 -30.30 5.54
N GLU A 420 -1.01 -29.04 5.20
CA GLU A 420 -1.61 -28.72 3.90
C GLU A 420 -0.56 -28.56 2.78
N THR A 421 0.64 -28.09 3.13
CA THR A 421 1.64 -27.71 2.12
C THR A 421 2.85 -28.63 2.06
N GLY A 422 3.24 -29.29 3.17
CA GLY A 422 4.51 -30.00 3.26
C GLY A 422 5.75 -29.10 3.08
N ALA A 423 5.59 -27.78 3.14
CA ALA A 423 6.67 -26.82 2.91
C ALA A 423 7.71 -26.84 4.03
N THR A 424 8.94 -26.44 3.69
CA THR A 424 9.93 -26.04 4.69
C THR A 424 9.43 -24.78 5.39
N VAL A 425 9.27 -24.83 6.71
CA VAL A 425 8.84 -23.67 7.51
C VAL A 425 10.06 -23.04 8.17
N ILE A 426 10.21 -21.73 8.00
CA ILE A 426 11.28 -20.92 8.59
C ILE A 426 10.64 -19.87 9.49
N VAL A 427 10.93 -19.95 10.79
CA VAL A 427 10.46 -19.00 11.79
C VAL A 427 11.55 -17.95 12.02
N LEU A 428 11.22 -16.68 11.77
CA LEU A 428 12.09 -15.56 12.10
C LEU A 428 11.77 -15.08 13.51
N SER A 429 12.79 -14.82 14.33
CA SER A 429 12.59 -14.04 15.55
C SER A 429 12.06 -12.64 15.22
N ALA A 430 11.31 -12.01 16.11
CA ALA A 430 11.04 -10.60 16.01
C ALA A 430 12.37 -9.83 16.08
N THR A 431 12.55 -8.80 15.23
CA THR A 431 13.72 -7.92 15.35
C THR A 431 13.75 -7.25 16.72
N SER A 432 14.91 -6.74 17.10
CA SER A 432 14.97 -5.71 18.14
C SER A 432 14.18 -4.46 17.71
N SER A 433 14.03 -3.52 18.63
CA SER A 433 13.47 -2.20 18.35
C SER A 433 14.36 -1.11 18.96
N VAL A 434 14.15 0.13 18.53
CA VAL A 434 14.71 1.30 19.22
C VAL A 434 13.78 1.63 20.38
N PHE A 435 13.96 0.93 21.50
CA PHE A 435 13.07 0.99 22.65
C PHE A 435 12.93 2.43 23.20
N GLU A 436 14.00 3.22 23.12
CA GLU A 436 14.04 4.60 23.57
C GLU A 436 13.03 5.47 22.80
N ILE A 437 12.92 5.28 21.48
CA ILE A 437 11.93 5.96 20.62
C ILE A 437 10.53 5.43 20.94
N CYS A 438 10.38 4.12 21.08
CA CYS A 438 9.10 3.49 21.42
C CYS A 438 8.53 4.03 22.74
N LYS A 439 9.39 4.11 23.77
CA LYS A 439 9.06 4.64 25.10
C LYS A 439 8.73 6.13 25.02
N ALA A 440 9.53 6.94 24.33
CA ALA A 440 9.25 8.36 24.17
C ALA A 440 7.89 8.62 23.50
N ASN A 441 7.50 7.79 22.53
CA ASN A 441 6.19 7.86 21.91
C ASN A 441 5.05 7.46 22.84
N ALA A 442 5.25 6.44 23.69
CA ALA A 442 4.30 6.06 24.73
C ALA A 442 4.14 7.20 25.76
N ASP A 443 5.24 7.77 26.24
CA ASP A 443 5.23 8.88 27.20
C ASP A 443 4.48 10.11 26.66
N LYS A 444 4.70 10.50 25.39
CA LYS A 444 3.92 11.57 24.73
C LYS A 444 2.41 11.30 24.71
N ARG A 445 2.01 10.03 24.51
CA ARG A 445 0.58 9.64 24.51
C ARG A 445 0.00 9.63 25.91
N LYS A 446 0.81 9.24 26.91
CA LYS A 446 0.48 9.32 28.33
C LYS A 446 0.23 10.75 28.77
N GLU A 447 1.12 11.69 28.42
CA GLU A 447 0.96 13.13 28.67
C GLU A 447 -0.33 13.69 28.03
N ALA A 448 -0.68 13.19 26.84
CA ALA A 448 -1.92 13.56 26.16
C ALA A 448 -3.19 12.90 26.73
N GLY A 449 -3.09 12.10 27.81
CA GLY A 449 -4.23 11.42 28.43
C GLY A 449 -4.90 10.36 27.53
N LYS A 450 -4.18 9.81 26.55
CA LYS A 450 -4.74 8.85 25.57
C LYS A 450 -4.32 7.42 25.93
N ALA A 451 -5.25 6.47 25.82
CA ALA A 451 -4.90 5.05 25.86
C ALA A 451 -3.94 4.70 24.71
N HIS A 452 -2.91 3.91 24.99
CA HIS A 452 -1.86 3.58 24.02
C HIS A 452 -1.15 2.27 24.38
N ASN A 453 -0.25 1.83 23.50
CA ASN A 453 0.61 0.68 23.71
C ASN A 453 2.07 1.12 23.67
N MET A 454 2.92 0.42 24.42
CA MET A 454 4.36 0.53 24.33
C MET A 454 4.91 -0.71 23.63
N PHE A 455 5.72 -0.48 22.60
CA PHE A 455 6.38 -1.50 21.79
C PHE A 455 7.84 -1.65 22.21
N GLY A 456 8.48 -2.74 21.77
CA GLY A 456 9.94 -2.83 21.74
C GLY A 456 10.62 -3.09 23.07
N LYS A 457 9.87 -3.47 24.12
CA LYS A 457 10.46 -3.89 25.41
C LYS A 457 11.37 -5.11 25.18
N PRO A 458 12.68 -5.02 25.45
CA PRO A 458 13.62 -6.12 25.20
C PRO A 458 13.21 -7.42 25.88
N GLU A 459 12.79 -7.35 27.15
CA GLU A 459 12.42 -8.52 27.95
C GLU A 459 11.20 -9.27 27.40
N GLU A 460 10.26 -8.55 26.76
CA GLU A 460 9.08 -9.17 26.14
C GLU A 460 9.43 -9.76 24.77
N LEU A 461 10.23 -9.05 23.96
CA LEU A 461 10.70 -9.55 22.67
C LEU A 461 11.52 -10.83 22.84
N GLU A 462 12.47 -10.84 23.78
CA GLU A 462 13.32 -12.00 24.09
C GLU A 462 12.49 -13.20 24.56
N ARG A 463 11.50 -12.95 25.44
CA ARG A 463 10.60 -13.99 25.91
C ARG A 463 9.80 -14.64 24.77
N PHE A 464 9.21 -13.84 23.89
CA PHE A 464 8.40 -14.38 22.78
C PHE A 464 9.27 -15.02 21.70
N ASN A 465 10.47 -14.48 21.45
CA ASN A 465 11.44 -15.11 20.55
C ASN A 465 11.87 -16.49 21.05
N ALA A 466 12.09 -16.65 22.36
CA ALA A 466 12.39 -17.95 22.96
C ALA A 466 11.23 -18.95 22.81
N ILE A 467 9.98 -18.48 22.91
CA ILE A 467 8.80 -19.31 22.65
C ILE A 467 8.75 -19.73 21.17
N ALA A 468 8.89 -18.79 20.23
CA ALA A 468 8.87 -19.07 18.79
C ALA A 468 10.00 -20.03 18.39
N GLN A 469 11.19 -19.87 18.96
CA GLN A 469 12.33 -20.76 18.74
C GLN A 469 12.04 -22.19 19.24
N ARG A 470 11.47 -22.33 20.45
CA ARG A 470 11.07 -23.63 21.01
C ARG A 470 10.02 -24.30 20.12
N VAL A 471 8.99 -23.56 19.72
CA VAL A 471 7.94 -24.06 18.83
C VAL A 471 8.52 -24.53 17.49
N ALA A 472 9.44 -23.75 16.90
CA ALA A 472 10.11 -24.13 15.66
C ALA A 472 10.90 -25.43 15.83
N ALA A 473 11.68 -25.56 16.91
CA ALA A 473 12.46 -26.78 17.21
C ALA A 473 11.55 -28.01 17.40
N ASP A 474 10.51 -27.89 18.22
CA ASP A 474 9.58 -29.00 18.52
C ASP A 474 8.84 -29.50 17.28
N LEU A 475 8.56 -28.60 16.33
CA LEU A 475 7.87 -28.92 15.09
C LEU A 475 8.85 -29.24 13.94
N GLY A 476 10.16 -29.31 14.19
CA GLY A 476 11.16 -29.57 13.15
C GLY A 476 11.14 -28.53 12.03
N CYS A 477 11.04 -27.26 12.41
CA CYS A 477 11.14 -26.09 11.53
C CYS A 477 12.50 -25.43 11.69
N GLU A 478 12.91 -24.65 10.70
CA GLU A 478 14.10 -23.83 10.82
C GLU A 478 13.82 -22.56 11.64
N PHE A 479 14.82 -22.07 12.36
CA PHE A 479 14.75 -20.81 13.08
C PHE A 479 15.86 -19.87 12.62
N LEU A 480 15.48 -18.66 12.20
CA LEU A 480 16.40 -17.60 11.82
C LEU A 480 16.33 -16.49 12.85
N ASP A 481 17.40 -16.33 13.61
CA ASP A 481 17.51 -15.19 14.53
C ASP A 481 17.88 -13.90 13.79
N VAL A 482 16.97 -12.93 13.80
CA VAL A 482 17.18 -11.55 13.36
C VAL A 482 17.10 -10.54 14.52
N TYR A 483 16.83 -11.00 15.75
CA TYR A 483 16.80 -10.16 16.95
C TYR A 483 18.22 -9.73 17.31
N GLU A 484 19.11 -10.68 17.56
CA GLU A 484 20.47 -10.37 18.02
C GLU A 484 21.27 -9.55 16.99
N PRO A 485 21.23 -9.88 15.68
CA PRO A 485 21.93 -9.08 14.68
C PRO A 485 21.38 -7.65 14.53
N THR A 486 20.08 -7.42 14.78
CA THR A 486 19.54 -6.05 14.80
C THR A 486 19.85 -5.33 16.11
N ARG A 487 19.85 -6.05 17.24
CA ARG A 487 20.13 -5.49 18.58
C ARG A 487 21.55 -4.96 18.69
N THR A 488 22.50 -5.69 18.12
CA THR A 488 23.95 -5.40 18.18
C THR A 488 24.47 -4.63 16.97
N TYR A 489 23.59 -4.24 16.05
CA TYR A 489 23.98 -3.46 14.88
C TYR A 489 24.61 -2.12 15.30
N PRO A 490 25.82 -1.76 14.83
CA PRO A 490 26.56 -0.59 15.32
C PRO A 490 25.78 0.73 15.30
N ASP A 491 24.95 0.92 14.26
CA ASP A 491 23.99 2.04 14.17
C ASP A 491 22.56 1.49 14.13
N LYS A 492 22.14 0.81 15.21
CA LYS A 492 20.80 0.21 15.32
C LYS A 492 19.68 1.17 14.87
N PRO A 493 19.64 2.46 15.27
CA PRO A 493 18.58 3.38 14.84
C PRO A 493 18.41 3.49 13.34
N SER A 494 19.48 3.40 12.55
CA SER A 494 19.40 3.46 11.08
C SER A 494 18.55 2.36 10.45
N LEU A 495 18.36 1.21 11.13
CA LEU A 495 17.55 0.10 10.64
C LEU A 495 16.05 0.34 10.79
N PHE A 496 15.64 1.35 11.56
CA PHE A 496 14.24 1.57 11.92
C PHE A 496 13.74 2.95 11.50
N ASN A 497 12.42 3.08 11.40
CA ASN A 497 11.77 4.36 11.17
C ASN A 497 11.98 5.26 12.39
N ALA A 498 12.66 6.39 12.20
CA ALA A 498 12.97 7.33 13.26
C ALA A 498 11.73 7.87 14.00
N ARG A 499 10.52 7.76 13.42
CA ARG A 499 9.27 8.21 14.04
C ARG A 499 8.73 7.23 15.07
N ASP A 500 8.99 5.93 14.94
CA ASP A 500 8.37 4.91 15.80
C ASP A 500 9.35 3.91 16.44
N GLY A 501 10.53 3.70 15.86
CA GLY A 501 11.53 2.78 16.38
C GLY A 501 11.19 1.30 16.21
N VAL A 502 10.12 0.96 15.46
CA VAL A 502 9.62 -0.41 15.26
C VAL A 502 9.69 -0.82 13.79
N HIS A 503 9.14 -0.01 12.90
CA HIS A 503 9.07 -0.36 11.47
C HIS A 503 10.43 -0.22 10.81
N LEU A 504 10.72 -1.08 9.84
CA LEU A 504 12.00 -1.07 9.15
C LEU A 504 12.16 0.19 8.29
N SER A 505 13.36 0.75 8.30
CA SER A 505 13.82 1.71 7.28
C SER A 505 14.17 0.98 5.98
N ALA A 506 14.58 1.70 4.94
CA ALA A 506 15.15 1.07 3.74
C ALA A 506 16.38 0.21 4.10
N ALA A 507 17.26 0.70 4.99
CA ALA A 507 18.41 -0.05 5.47
C ALA A 507 17.99 -1.30 6.28
N GLY A 508 16.96 -1.19 7.13
CA GLY A 508 16.39 -2.32 7.84
C GLY A 508 15.85 -3.41 6.92
N ASN A 509 15.11 -3.02 5.86
CA ASN A 509 14.62 -3.97 4.87
C ASN A 509 15.75 -4.67 4.10
N ARG A 510 16.80 -3.92 3.73
CA ARG A 510 18.02 -4.51 3.14
C ARG A 510 18.65 -5.52 4.11
N PHE A 511 18.81 -5.13 5.37
CA PHE A 511 19.40 -6.00 6.38
C PHE A 511 18.65 -7.32 6.54
N ILE A 512 17.32 -7.28 6.69
CA ILE A 512 16.49 -8.49 6.83
C ILE A 512 16.56 -9.37 5.58
N ALA A 513 16.44 -8.80 4.38
CA ALA A 513 16.58 -9.56 3.13
C ALA A 513 17.93 -10.28 3.05
N LEU A 514 19.01 -9.60 3.45
CA LEU A 514 20.36 -10.16 3.48
C LEU A 514 20.51 -11.29 4.52
N GLN A 515 19.90 -11.17 5.70
CA GLN A 515 19.90 -12.26 6.69
C GLN A 515 19.17 -13.51 6.16
N ILE A 516 18.05 -13.32 5.46
CA ILE A 516 17.31 -14.43 4.85
C ILE A 516 18.15 -15.09 3.74
N LEU A 517 18.76 -14.32 2.84
CA LEU A 517 19.65 -14.89 1.81
C LEU A 517 20.84 -15.66 2.43
N LYS A 518 21.45 -15.12 3.49
CA LYS A 518 22.52 -15.80 4.25
C LYS A 518 22.05 -17.11 4.86
N HIS A 519 20.82 -17.17 5.37
CA HIS A 519 20.24 -18.37 5.94
C HIS A 519 19.95 -19.43 4.89
N LEU A 520 19.32 -19.04 3.77
CA LEU A 520 18.98 -19.93 2.66
C LEU A 520 20.22 -20.48 1.91
N GLY A 521 21.39 -19.88 2.07
CA GLY A 521 22.64 -20.37 1.49
C GLY A 521 23.38 -21.42 2.33
N ARG A 522 22.88 -21.74 3.53
CA ARG A 522 23.54 -22.68 4.45
C ARG A 522 23.50 -24.12 3.96
#